data_AF-A0AB34WXR6-F1
#
_entry.id   AF-A0AB34WXR6-F1
#
_cell.length_a   1.000
_cell.length_b   1.000
_cell.length_c   1.000
_cell.angle_alpha   90.00
_cell.angle_beta   90.00
_cell.angle_gamma   90.00
#
_symmetry.space_group_name_H-M   'P 1'
#
loop_
_entity.id
_entity.type
_entity.pdbx_description
1 polymer ?
#
loop_
_entity_poly.entity_id
_entity_poly.type
_entity_poly.pdbx_seq_one_letter_code
_entity_poly.pdbx_strand_id
1 'polypeptide(L)'
;MSASKADFFCRGNVNIAGALLASDSTEPPLVTDPGMPKYRVRRLTPTECARLQGFPDTWTDGLAIENPSEDVLDYWWQVWASWAKVQGLKKPKTRNQVRKWLANPASDRALYKLWGNGIALPCAKLVLSQIVAESTKTP
;
A
#
# COMPACT_ATOMS: atom_id res chain seq x y z
N MET A 1 -32.31 -11.55 -7.86
CA MET A 1 -31.47 -11.39 -6.66
C MET A 1 -30.29 -10.50 -7.05
N SER A 2 -30.28 -9.24 -6.60
CA SER A 2 -29.22 -8.30 -6.92
C SER A 2 -28.00 -8.61 -6.06
N ALA A 3 -26.99 -9.26 -6.63
CA ALA A 3 -25.71 -9.43 -5.97
C ALA A 3 -25.01 -8.07 -5.97
N SER A 4 -24.77 -7.52 -4.78
CA SER A 4 -23.94 -6.33 -4.59
C SER A 4 -22.60 -6.53 -5.29
N LYS A 5 -22.23 -5.60 -6.20
CA LYS A 5 -20.94 -5.56 -6.90
C LYS A 5 -19.73 -5.47 -5.94
N ALA A 6 -19.94 -5.22 -4.65
CA ALA A 6 -18.89 -4.97 -3.68
C ALA A 6 -18.41 -6.21 -2.91
N ASP A 7 -19.29 -7.17 -2.63
CA ASP A 7 -19.00 -8.11 -1.53
C ASP A 7 -18.44 -9.48 -1.98
N PHE A 8 -18.77 -9.95 -3.19
CA PHE A 8 -18.35 -11.31 -3.59
C PHE A 8 -16.91 -11.39 -4.14
N PHE A 9 -16.37 -10.29 -4.70
CA PHE A 9 -15.03 -10.25 -5.30
C PHE A 9 -13.93 -9.71 -4.37
N CYS A 10 -14.28 -9.22 -3.18
CA CYS A 10 -13.37 -8.62 -2.22
C CYS A 10 -13.21 -9.46 -0.94
N ARG A 11 -13.02 -10.79 -1.06
CA ARG A 11 -12.30 -11.50 0.01
C ARG A 11 -10.84 -11.04 -0.05
N GLY A 12 -10.58 -9.92 0.61
CA GLY A 12 -9.27 -9.27 0.71
C GLY A 12 -8.31 -10.11 1.54
N ASN A 13 -7.82 -11.19 0.95
CA ASN A 13 -6.61 -11.85 1.43
C ASN A 13 -5.44 -10.91 1.11
N VAL A 14 -4.56 -10.69 2.10
CA VAL A 14 -3.39 -9.82 1.97
C VAL A 14 -2.59 -10.23 0.73
N ASN A 15 -2.18 -9.25 -0.07
CA ASN A 15 -1.37 -9.49 -1.27
C ASN A 15 -2.04 -10.37 -2.36
N ILE A 16 -3.37 -10.45 -2.41
CA ILE A 16 -4.08 -11.13 -3.50
C ILE A 16 -4.87 -10.12 -4.35
N ALA A 17 -4.57 -10.08 -5.65
CA ALA A 17 -5.32 -9.28 -6.62
C ALA A 17 -6.29 -10.16 -7.43
N GLY A 18 -7.59 -9.85 -7.34
CA GLY A 18 -8.63 -10.46 -8.18
C GLY A 18 -8.50 -10.07 -9.66
N ALA A 19 -9.17 -10.82 -10.54
CA ALA A 19 -9.26 -10.47 -11.96
C ALA A 19 -9.93 -9.09 -12.13
N LEU A 20 -9.47 -8.30 -13.10
CA LEU A 20 -10.14 -7.06 -13.48
C LEU A 20 -11.49 -7.38 -14.10
N LEU A 21 -12.53 -6.76 -13.56
CA LEU A 21 -13.88 -6.83 -14.11
C LEU A 21 -14.05 -5.74 -15.18
N ALA A 22 -14.58 -6.10 -16.35
CA ALA A 22 -15.13 -5.11 -17.27
C ALA A 22 -16.36 -4.46 -16.60
N SER A 23 -16.47 -3.13 -16.70
CA SER A 23 -17.47 -2.34 -15.98
C SER A 23 -18.65 -1.89 -16.84
N ASP A 24 -18.83 -2.46 -18.03
CA ASP A 24 -20.01 -2.17 -18.83
C ASP A 24 -21.26 -2.84 -18.23
N SER A 25 -22.38 -2.13 -18.29
CA SER A 25 -23.62 -2.50 -17.61
C SER A 25 -24.40 -3.60 -18.33
N THR A 26 -23.91 -4.08 -19.47
CA THR A 26 -24.69 -4.88 -20.44
C THR A 26 -24.03 -6.21 -20.80
N GLU A 27 -22.77 -6.47 -20.40
CA GLU A 27 -22.07 -7.70 -20.75
C GLU A 27 -21.69 -8.55 -19.52
N PRO A 28 -21.71 -9.90 -19.65
CA PRO A 28 -21.26 -10.79 -18.59
C PRO A 28 -19.76 -10.58 -18.30
N PRO A 29 -19.32 -10.76 -17.04
CA PRO A 29 -18.02 -10.30 -16.55
C PRO A 29 -16.91 -11.29 -16.93
N LEU A 30 -16.56 -11.38 -18.21
CA LEU A 30 -15.45 -12.20 -18.68
C LEU A 30 -14.67 -11.44 -19.75
N VAL A 31 -13.55 -10.84 -19.34
CA VAL A 31 -12.51 -10.30 -20.26
C VAL A 31 -11.74 -11.45 -20.96
N THR A 32 -12.08 -12.70 -20.67
CA THR A 32 -11.40 -13.90 -21.16
C THR A 32 -12.40 -14.89 -21.71
N ASP A 33 -12.27 -15.18 -23.01
CA ASP A 33 -12.98 -16.25 -23.73
C ASP A 33 -12.85 -17.58 -22.95
N PRO A 34 -13.96 -18.28 -22.63
CA PRO A 34 -13.92 -19.59 -21.98
C PRO A 34 -13.10 -20.65 -22.75
N GLY A 35 -12.76 -20.41 -24.02
CA GLY A 35 -11.86 -21.24 -24.83
C GLY A 35 -10.36 -20.93 -24.75
N MET A 36 -9.93 -19.85 -24.07
CA MET A 36 -8.51 -19.48 -23.97
C MET A 36 -7.95 -19.60 -22.53
N PRO A 37 -7.19 -20.66 -22.20
CA PRO A 37 -6.73 -20.89 -20.84
C PRO A 37 -5.38 -20.21 -20.48
N LYS A 38 -4.98 -19.10 -21.12
CA LYS A 38 -3.59 -18.60 -20.94
C LYS A 38 -3.39 -17.28 -20.19
N TYR A 39 -4.33 -16.34 -20.17
CA TYR A 39 -4.06 -15.03 -19.58
C TYR A 39 -5.24 -14.50 -18.76
N ARG A 40 -5.00 -14.15 -17.49
CA ARG A 40 -5.96 -13.49 -16.59
C ARG A 40 -5.49 -12.06 -16.34
N VAL A 41 -6.28 -11.08 -16.75
CA VAL A 41 -6.00 -9.66 -16.49
C VAL A 41 -6.33 -9.34 -15.03
N ARG A 42 -5.38 -8.81 -14.26
CA ARG A 42 -5.53 -8.43 -12.84
C ARG A 42 -4.66 -7.23 -12.50
N ARG A 43 -4.92 -6.60 -11.34
CA ARG A 43 -4.03 -5.57 -10.78
C ARG A 43 -2.72 -6.21 -10.27
N LEU A 44 -1.66 -5.41 -10.23
CA LEU A 44 -0.45 -5.78 -9.48
C LEU A 44 -0.78 -5.84 -7.98
N THR A 45 -0.20 -6.79 -7.26
CA THR A 45 -0.28 -6.85 -5.80
C THR A 45 0.66 -5.82 -5.16
N PRO A 46 0.49 -5.46 -3.88
CA PRO A 46 1.44 -4.58 -3.20
C PRO A 46 2.88 -5.07 -3.26
N THR A 47 3.14 -6.38 -3.12
CA THR A 47 4.49 -6.95 -3.28
C THR A 47 5.01 -6.79 -4.71
N GLU A 48 4.18 -6.98 -5.73
CA GLU A 48 4.59 -6.73 -7.12
C GLU A 48 4.89 -5.25 -7.36
N CYS A 49 4.14 -4.32 -6.77
CA CYS A 49 4.44 -2.88 -6.81
C CYS A 49 5.77 -2.56 -6.12
N ALA A 50 6.09 -3.19 -4.99
CA ALA A 50 7.37 -3.04 -4.30
C ALA A 50 8.54 -3.48 -5.19
N ARG A 51 8.43 -4.68 -5.77
CA ARG A 51 9.43 -5.23 -6.72
C ARG A 51 9.60 -4.35 -7.95
N LEU A 52 8.50 -3.81 -8.50
CA LEU A 52 8.54 -2.89 -9.63
C LEU A 52 9.36 -1.63 -9.32
N GLN A 53 9.33 -1.17 -8.07
CA GLN A 53 10.13 -0.03 -7.60
C GLN A 53 11.55 -0.42 -7.15
N GLY A 54 11.90 -1.70 -7.21
CA GLY A 54 13.20 -2.25 -6.82
C GLY A 54 13.37 -2.46 -5.31
N PHE A 55 12.30 -2.45 -4.52
CA PHE A 55 12.34 -2.79 -3.10
C PHE A 55 12.33 -4.31 -2.90
N PRO A 56 12.99 -4.84 -1.85
CA PRO A 56 12.89 -6.24 -1.48
C PRO A 56 11.49 -6.57 -0.94
N ASP A 57 11.07 -7.84 -1.06
CA ASP A 57 9.75 -8.29 -0.61
C ASP A 57 9.50 -8.03 0.88
N THR A 58 10.56 -8.11 1.68
CA THR A 58 10.50 -7.95 3.15
C THR A 58 10.57 -6.49 3.60
N TRP A 59 10.54 -5.52 2.68
CA TRP A 59 10.71 -4.10 3.03
C TRP A 59 9.63 -3.58 3.99
N THR A 60 8.42 -4.13 3.91
CA THR A 60 7.27 -3.72 4.72
C THR A 60 6.91 -4.73 5.81
N ASP A 61 7.82 -5.65 6.12
CA ASP A 61 7.61 -6.64 7.18
C ASP A 61 7.85 -6.02 8.57
N GLY A 62 7.23 -6.60 9.60
CA GLY A 62 7.48 -6.21 10.99
C GLY A 62 7.01 -4.79 11.36
N LEU A 63 6.12 -4.18 10.58
CA LEU A 63 5.61 -2.84 10.86
C LEU A 63 4.60 -2.79 12.03
N ALA A 64 3.96 -3.93 12.34
CA ALA A 64 2.91 -4.00 13.35
C ALA A 64 3.48 -3.89 14.78
N ILE A 65 2.80 -3.10 15.60
CA ILE A 65 3.02 -2.97 17.05
C ILE A 65 1.71 -3.37 17.71
N GLU A 66 1.58 -4.63 18.11
CA GLU A 66 0.35 -5.19 18.69
C GLU A 66 0.00 -4.56 20.04
N ASN A 67 1.00 -4.41 20.91
CA ASN A 67 0.87 -3.84 22.24
C ASN A 67 1.75 -2.58 22.38
N PRO A 68 1.32 -1.44 21.81
CA PRO A 68 2.07 -0.20 21.94
C PRO A 68 2.01 0.29 23.39
N SER A 69 3.15 0.72 23.91
CA SER A 69 3.22 1.47 25.16
C SER A 69 2.51 2.82 25.03
N GLU A 70 2.13 3.44 26.15
CA GLU A 70 1.39 4.71 26.13
C GLU A 70 2.20 5.86 25.50
N ASP A 71 3.53 5.87 25.64
CA ASP A 71 4.43 6.84 24.99
C ASP A 71 4.45 6.68 23.46
N VAL A 72 4.51 5.43 22.96
CA VAL A 72 4.43 5.14 21.52
C VAL A 72 3.06 5.56 20.98
N LEU A 73 1.99 5.25 21.71
CA LEU A 73 0.64 5.62 21.32
C LEU A 73 0.47 7.14 21.27
N ASP A 74 1.02 7.87 22.25
CA ASP A 74 0.97 9.32 22.31
C ASP A 74 1.75 9.99 21.20
N TYR A 75 2.94 9.48 20.88
CA TYR A 75 3.71 9.93 19.74
C TYR A 75 2.90 9.81 18.44
N TRP A 76 2.39 8.62 18.13
CA TRP A 76 1.65 8.40 16.89
C TRP A 76 0.32 9.15 16.84
N TRP A 77 -0.35 9.32 17.98
CA TRP A 77 -1.56 10.12 18.06
C TRP A 77 -1.28 11.60 17.73
N GLN A 78 -0.18 12.16 18.22
CA GLN A 78 0.25 13.52 17.87
C GLN A 78 0.62 13.64 16.38
N VAL A 79 1.31 12.66 15.81
CA VAL A 79 1.60 12.61 14.37
C VAL A 79 0.31 12.66 13.54
N TRP A 80 -0.69 11.84 13.91
CA TRP A 80 -2.00 11.84 13.24
C TRP A 80 -2.76 13.16 13.43
N ALA A 81 -2.63 13.82 14.57
CA ALA A 81 -3.23 15.13 14.82
C ALA A 81 -2.61 16.22 13.92
N SER A 82 -1.29 16.23 13.81
CA SER A 82 -0.55 17.14 12.92
C SER A 82 -0.91 16.90 11.46
N TRP A 83 -0.95 15.64 11.03
CA TRP A 83 -1.39 15.28 9.68
C TRP A 83 -2.82 15.74 9.40
N ALA A 84 -3.74 15.55 10.34
CA ALA A 84 -5.13 15.99 10.19
C ALA A 84 -5.24 17.51 10.01
N LYS A 85 -4.43 18.28 10.73
CA LYS A 85 -4.35 19.75 10.59
C LYS A 85 -3.88 20.17 9.20
N VAL A 86 -2.80 19.54 8.69
CA VAL A 86 -2.26 19.83 7.35
C VAL A 86 -3.26 19.46 6.25
N GLN A 87 -4.02 18.38 6.43
CA GLN A 87 -5.05 17.95 5.48
C GLN A 87 -6.39 18.70 5.61
N GLY A 88 -6.51 19.64 6.55
CA GLY A 88 -7.76 20.38 6.80
C GLY A 88 -8.90 19.52 7.36
N LEU A 89 -8.59 18.39 8.02
CA LEU A 89 -9.57 17.49 8.59
C LEU A 89 -10.11 18.04 9.92
N LYS A 90 -11.44 18.05 10.06
CA LYS A 90 -12.14 18.59 11.25
C LYS A 90 -11.87 17.81 12.54
N LYS A 91 -11.59 16.50 12.44
CA LYS A 91 -11.36 15.62 13.60
C LYS A 91 -10.17 14.70 13.34
N PRO A 92 -9.15 14.69 14.21
CA PRO A 92 -8.06 13.73 14.12
C PRO A 92 -8.52 12.33 14.54
N LYS A 93 -7.67 11.33 14.31
CA LYS A 93 -7.91 9.98 14.80
C LYS A 93 -7.92 9.95 16.34
N THR A 94 -8.78 9.12 16.91
CA THR A 94 -8.80 8.82 18.34
C THR A 94 -7.66 7.87 18.71
N ARG A 95 -7.23 7.86 19.98
CA ARG A 95 -6.20 6.92 20.47
C ARG A 95 -6.53 5.46 20.16
N ASN A 96 -7.80 5.05 20.28
CA ASN A 96 -8.22 3.67 19.95
C ASN A 96 -8.06 3.35 18.46
N GLN A 97 -8.34 4.31 17.57
CA GLN A 97 -8.10 4.14 16.14
C GLN A 97 -6.61 4.06 15.80
N VAL A 98 -5.77 4.83 16.50
CA VAL A 98 -4.30 4.76 16.35
C VAL A 98 -3.78 3.42 16.85
N ARG A 99 -4.23 2.93 18.00
CA ARG A 99 -3.87 1.59 18.51
C ARG A 99 -4.21 0.48 17.50
N LYS A 100 -5.44 0.51 16.95
CA LYS A 100 -5.85 -0.45 15.91
C LYS A 100 -5.01 -0.34 14.64
N TRP A 101 -4.63 0.88 14.25
CA TRP A 101 -3.77 1.11 13.09
C TRP A 101 -2.34 0.60 13.34
N LEU A 102 -1.79 0.79 14.54
CA LEU A 102 -0.48 0.28 14.93
C LEU A 102 -0.43 -1.26 14.93
N ALA A 103 -1.52 -1.92 15.30
CA ALA A 103 -1.60 -3.38 15.22
C ALA A 103 -1.62 -3.93 13.78
N ASN A 104 -2.03 -3.14 12.79
CA ASN A 104 -1.99 -3.53 11.37
C ASN A 104 -1.82 -2.31 10.44
N PRO A 105 -0.60 -1.75 10.35
CA PRO A 105 -0.36 -0.54 9.58
C PRO A 105 -0.24 -0.83 8.07
N ALA A 106 0.06 -2.08 7.70
CA ALA A 106 0.36 -2.54 6.35
C ALA A 106 -0.88 -3.05 5.58
N SER A 107 -2.04 -2.38 5.71
CA SER A 107 -3.19 -2.72 4.85
C SER A 107 -2.85 -2.56 3.37
N ASP A 108 -3.40 -3.39 2.48
CA ASP A 108 -3.17 -3.29 1.02
C ASP A 108 -3.38 -1.87 0.48
N ARG A 109 -4.42 -1.17 0.96
CA ARG A 109 -4.68 0.23 0.59
C ARG A 109 -3.55 1.18 1.00
N ALA A 110 -2.96 0.97 2.19
CA ALA A 110 -1.83 1.74 2.65
C ALA A 110 -0.57 1.44 1.83
N LEU A 111 -0.33 0.16 1.51
CA LEU A 111 0.80 -0.26 0.68
C LEU A 111 0.70 0.26 -0.76
N TYR A 112 -0.47 0.19 -1.39
CA TYR A 112 -0.67 0.80 -2.72
C TYR A 112 -0.42 2.31 -2.71
N LYS A 113 -0.80 3.01 -1.63
CA LYS A 113 -0.49 4.44 -1.48
C LYS A 113 1.00 4.69 -1.26
N LEU A 114 1.65 3.85 -0.44
CA LEU A 114 3.08 3.91 -0.18
C LEU A 114 3.85 3.79 -1.49
N TRP A 115 3.58 2.73 -2.26
CA TRP A 115 4.23 2.51 -3.55
C TRP A 115 3.80 3.55 -4.57
N GLY A 116 2.51 3.89 -4.69
CA GLY A 116 2.04 4.88 -5.66
C GLY A 116 2.67 6.28 -5.52
N ASN A 117 3.15 6.64 -4.32
CA ASN A 117 3.89 7.89 -4.05
C ASN A 117 5.38 7.67 -3.78
N GLY A 118 5.85 6.42 -3.89
CA GLY A 118 7.22 6.02 -3.63
C GLY A 118 8.19 6.42 -4.74
N ILE A 119 9.48 6.24 -4.48
CA ILE A 119 10.55 6.47 -5.45
C ILE A 119 11.05 5.14 -6.03
N ALA A 120 11.51 5.15 -7.28
CA ALA A 120 12.26 4.02 -7.83
C ALA A 120 13.61 3.89 -7.10
N LEU A 121 13.77 2.85 -6.28
CA LEU A 121 14.95 2.63 -5.45
C LEU A 121 16.26 2.55 -6.26
N PRO A 122 16.33 1.91 -7.45
CA PRO A 122 17.55 1.87 -8.24
C PRO A 122 18.02 3.27 -8.66
N CYS A 123 17.09 4.14 -9.07
CA CYS A 123 17.39 5.52 -9.45
C CYS A 123 17.91 6.32 -8.26
N ALA A 124 17.23 6.22 -7.11
CA ALA A 124 17.64 6.91 -5.89
C ALA A 124 19.04 6.46 -5.41
N LYS A 125 19.30 5.15 -5.41
CA LYS A 125 20.60 4.58 -5.04
C LYS A 125 21.73 5.10 -5.92
N LEU A 126 21.51 5.16 -7.24
CA LEU A 126 22.50 5.68 -8.17
C LEU A 126 22.85 7.13 -7.84
N VAL A 127 21.85 8.01 -7.75
CA VAL A 127 22.08 9.44 -7.47
C VAL A 127 22.79 9.64 -6.13
N LEU A 128 22.32 8.99 -5.07
CA LEU A 128 22.93 9.11 -3.74
C LEU A 128 24.37 8.57 -3.72
N SER A 129 24.66 7.48 -4.44
CA SER A 129 26.02 6.94 -4.52
C SER A 129 27.00 7.93 -5.16
N GLN A 130 26.56 8.67 -6.19
CA GLN A 130 27.40 9.67 -6.84
C GLN A 130 27.62 10.91 -5.95
N ILE A 131 26.59 11.34 -5.22
CA ILE A 131 26.73 12.42 -4.24
C ILE A 131 27.77 12.06 -3.17
N VAL A 132 27.70 10.84 -2.64
CA VAL A 132 28.68 10.36 -1.65
C VAL A 132 30.08 10.30 -2.27
N ALA A 133 30.22 9.76 -3.49
CA ALA A 133 31.50 9.72 -4.19
C ALA A 133 32.09 11.13 -4.37
N GLU A 134 31.28 12.13 -4.75
CA GLU A 134 31.76 13.50 -4.91
C GLU A 134 32.16 14.13 -3.58
N SER A 135 31.38 13.92 -2.53
CA SER A 135 31.66 14.46 -1.19
C SER A 135 32.93 13.88 -0.54
N THR A 136 33.36 12.70 -0.99
CA THR A 136 34.52 11.98 -0.44
C THR A 136 35.77 12.13 -1.29
N LYS A 137 35.69 12.79 -2.45
CA LYS A 137 36.87 13.17 -3.23
C LYS A 137 37.69 14.16 -2.39
N THR A 138 38.85 13.70 -1.95
CA THR A 138 39.88 14.56 -1.36
C THR A 138 40.48 15.39 -2.51
N PRO A 139 40.73 16.70 -2.33
CA PRO A 139 41.21 17.58 -3.41
C PRO A 139 42.55 17.15 -4.00
#